data_AF-A0A3D1H947-F1
#
_entry.id   AF-A0A3D1H947-F1
#
_cell.length_a   1.000
_cell.length_b   1.000
_cell.length_c   1.000
_cell.angle_alpha   90.00
_cell.angle_beta   90.00
_cell.angle_gamma   90.00
#
_symmetry.space_group_name_H-M   'P 1'
#
loop_
_entity.id
_entity.type
_entity.pdbx_description
1 polymer ?
#
loop_
_entity_poly.entity_id
_entity_poly.type
_entity_poly.pdbx_seq_one_letter_code
_entity_poly.pdbx_strand_id
1 'polypeptide(L)'
;VVEHDEDTMRAADWIVDIGPAAGVHGGNVVYSGEVKGILACKNSVTGQYLSGKKKIAVPEKRRPLTEKWLEVIGAEENNLKKVNVKVPLGIFTCVTGVSGSGKSS
;
A
#
# COMPACT_ATOMS: atom_id res chain seq x y z
N VAL A 1 3.37 7.22 16.74
CA VAL A 1 3.96 7.02 15.40
C VAL A 1 3.01 7.64 14.38
N VAL A 2 3.50 8.28 13.33
CA VAL A 2 2.67 8.70 12.17
C VAL A 2 2.79 7.59 11.13
N GLU A 3 1.68 6.91 10.83
CA GLU A 3 1.68 5.71 9.99
C GLU A 3 0.41 5.58 9.15
N HIS A 4 0.49 4.72 8.14
CA HIS A 4 -0.59 4.35 7.23
C HIS A 4 -0.78 2.84 7.12
N ASP A 5 0.13 2.04 7.69
CA ASP A 5 0.02 0.58 7.75
C ASP A 5 -1.09 0.10 8.70
N GLU A 6 -1.91 -0.83 8.23
CA GLU A 6 -3.05 -1.36 8.97
C GLU A 6 -2.61 -2.20 10.18
N ASP A 7 -1.58 -3.05 10.02
CA ASP A 7 -1.13 -3.93 11.10
C ASP A 7 -0.58 -3.11 12.28
N THR A 8 0.19 -2.06 11.97
CA THR A 8 0.68 -1.09 12.96
C THR A 8 -0.47 -0.37 13.67
N MET A 9 -1.49 0.09 12.93
CA MET A 9 -2.67 0.71 13.54
C MET A 9 -3.42 -0.24 14.46
N ARG A 10 -3.57 -1.51 14.08
CA ARG A 10 -4.28 -2.53 14.86
C ARG A 10 -3.56 -2.89 16.15
N ALA A 11 -2.24 -2.81 16.16
CA ALA A 11 -1.41 -3.09 17.33
C ALA A 11 -1.24 -1.88 18.27
N ALA A 12 -1.74 -0.69 17.91
CA ALA A 12 -1.57 0.50 18.71
C ALA A 12 -2.40 0.47 20.00
N ASP A 13 -1.81 0.95 21.10
CA ASP A 13 -2.55 1.18 22.35
C ASP A 13 -3.59 2.31 22.20
N TRP A 14 -3.24 3.33 21.39
CA TRP A 14 -4.05 4.51 21.17
C TRP A 14 -3.90 5.01 19.74
N ILE A 15 -5.01 5.36 19.09
CA ILE A 15 -5.03 5.89 17.74
C ILE A 15 -5.61 7.31 17.74
N VAL A 16 -4.95 8.20 17.02
CA VAL A 16 -5.42 9.57 16.75
C VAL A 16 -5.61 9.71 15.24
N ASP A 17 -6.84 9.95 14.82
CA ASP A 17 -7.19 10.15 13.42
C ASP A 17 -7.37 11.65 13.14
N ILE A 18 -6.62 12.17 12.18
CA ILE A 18 -6.65 13.57 11.77
C ILE A 18 -7.33 13.68 10.41
N GLY A 19 -8.27 14.61 10.28
CA GLY A 19 -9.03 14.77 9.03
C GLY A 19 -10.13 15.83 9.13
N PRO A 20 -11.27 15.64 8.45
CA PRO A 20 -11.65 14.47 7.64
C PRO A 20 -10.96 14.40 6.26
N ALA A 21 -10.33 15.49 5.82
CA ALA A 21 -9.59 15.56 4.55
C ALA A 21 -8.20 16.20 4.75
N ALA A 22 -7.48 16.45 3.65
CA ALA A 22 -6.17 17.10 3.68
C ALA A 22 -6.29 18.64 3.55
N GLY A 23 -5.21 19.36 3.89
CA GLY A 23 -5.11 20.80 3.73
C GLY A 23 -6.14 21.58 4.54
N VAL A 24 -6.74 22.62 3.94
CA VAL A 24 -7.74 23.49 4.59
C VAL A 24 -9.03 22.78 5.00
N HIS A 25 -9.26 21.57 4.49
CA HIS A 25 -10.41 20.72 4.81
C HIS A 25 -10.07 19.65 5.88
N GLY A 26 -8.86 19.71 6.43
CA GLY A 26 -8.35 18.83 7.46
C GLY A 26 -8.05 19.54 8.77
N GLY A 27 -7.08 19.01 9.52
CA GLY A 27 -6.55 19.64 10.72
C GLY A 27 -7.39 19.46 11.99
N ASN A 28 -8.44 18.65 11.94
CA ASN A 28 -9.26 18.34 13.10
C ASN A 28 -8.98 16.92 13.60
N VAL A 29 -9.06 16.74 14.92
CA VAL A 29 -9.07 15.40 15.54
C VAL A 29 -10.44 14.78 15.29
N VAL A 30 -10.50 13.80 14.39
CA VAL A 30 -11.74 13.09 14.03
C VAL A 30 -12.03 11.97 15.03
N TYR A 31 -10.97 11.35 15.55
CA TYR A 31 -11.05 10.33 16.59
C TYR A 31 -9.77 10.34 17.43
N SER A 32 -9.88 10.07 18.73
CA SER A 32 -8.76 9.83 19.63
C SER A 32 -9.20 8.84 20.69
N GLY A 33 -8.59 7.65 20.72
CA GLY A 33 -9.03 6.57 21.60
C GLY A 33 -8.39 5.23 21.30
N GLU A 34 -8.89 4.18 21.94
CA GLU A 34 -8.50 2.80 21.65
C GLU A 34 -8.91 2.37 20.23
N VAL A 35 -8.16 1.45 19.63
CA VAL A 35 -8.42 0.93 18.27
C VAL A 35 -9.84 0.38 18.10
N LYS A 36 -10.43 -0.24 19.14
CA LYS A 36 -11.80 -0.75 19.05
C LYS A 36 -12.83 0.34 18.77
N GLY A 37 -12.63 1.55 19.30
CA GLY A 37 -13.58 2.65 19.13
C GLY A 37 -13.55 3.26 17.73
N ILE A 38 -12.38 3.34 17.08
CA ILE A 38 -12.31 3.93 15.72
C ILE A 38 -13.07 3.09 14.68
N LEU A 39 -13.21 1.77 14.88
CA LEU A 39 -13.97 0.88 14.00
C LEU A 39 -15.46 1.25 13.90
N ALA A 40 -16.02 1.83 14.97
CA ALA A 40 -17.38 2.32 15.04
C ALA A 40 -17.53 3.79 14.62
N CYS A 41 -16.42 4.55 14.55
CA CYS A 41 -16.43 5.98 14.23
C CYS A 41 -16.80 6.23 12.76
N LYS A 42 -18.06 6.63 12.52
CA LYS A 42 -18.57 6.89 11.16
C LYS A 42 -17.86 8.05 10.46
N ASN A 43 -17.36 9.02 11.20
CA ASN A 43 -16.72 10.22 10.63
C ASN A 43 -15.25 9.98 10.25
N SER A 44 -14.63 8.90 10.76
CA SER A 44 -13.25 8.54 10.47
C SER A 44 -13.15 7.79 9.15
N VAL A 45 -12.44 8.35 8.16
CA VAL A 45 -12.14 7.64 6.90
C VAL A 45 -11.27 6.42 7.20
N THR A 46 -10.29 6.57 8.09
CA THR A 46 -9.43 5.48 8.59
C THR A 46 -10.27 4.35 9.20
N GLY A 47 -11.19 4.68 10.10
CA GLY A 47 -12.12 3.72 10.72
C GLY A 47 -13.03 3.01 9.70
N GLN A 48 -13.44 3.68 8.63
CA GLN A 48 -14.20 3.06 7.54
C GLN A 48 -13.39 2.01 6.77
N TYR A 49 -12.09 2.23 6.55
CA TYR A 49 -11.20 1.23 5.94
C TYR A 49 -10.89 0.09 6.91
N LEU A 50 -10.53 0.39 8.17
CA LEU A 50 -10.21 -0.63 9.19
C LEU A 50 -11.40 -1.54 9.52
N SER A 51 -12.63 -1.03 9.42
CA SER A 51 -13.87 -1.81 9.61
C SER A 51 -14.32 -2.54 8.34
N GLY A 52 -13.67 -2.30 7.20
CA GLY A 52 -14.05 -2.87 5.91
C GLY A 52 -15.33 -2.27 5.29
N LYS A 53 -15.87 -1.17 5.83
CA LYS A 53 -16.97 -0.42 5.19
C LYS A 53 -16.52 0.21 3.87
N LYS A 54 -15.26 0.66 3.82
CA LYS A 54 -14.53 1.02 2.60
C LYS A 54 -13.45 -0.02 2.34
N LYS A 55 -13.21 -0.32 1.07
CA LYS A 55 -12.20 -1.27 0.62
C LYS A 55 -11.61 -0.80 -0.72
N ILE A 56 -10.37 -1.17 -0.97
CA ILE A 56 -9.77 -1.02 -2.30
C ILE A 56 -10.28 -2.16 -3.17
N ALA A 57 -11.00 -1.83 -4.24
CA ALA A 57 -11.55 -2.83 -5.15
C ALA A 57 -10.43 -3.53 -5.92
N VAL A 58 -10.50 -4.87 -6.01
CA VAL A 58 -9.62 -5.66 -6.87
C VAL A 58 -10.25 -5.73 -8.26
N PRO A 59 -9.53 -5.35 -9.34
CA PRO A 59 -10.09 -5.45 -10.69
C PRO A 59 -10.51 -6.87 -11.03
N GLU A 60 -11.73 -7.05 -11.52
CA GLU A 60 -12.27 -8.35 -11.94
C GLU A 60 -11.48 -8.97 -13.11
N LYS A 61 -10.94 -8.10 -13.98
CA LYS A 61 -10.14 -8.49 -15.13
C LYS A 61 -8.81 -7.74 -15.11
N ARG A 62 -7.72 -8.48 -15.34
CA ARG A 62 -6.39 -7.92 -15.57
C ARG A 62 -6.19 -7.67 -17.07
N ARG A 63 -5.35 -6.69 -17.42
CA ARG A 63 -4.98 -6.45 -18.83
C ARG A 63 -4.31 -7.71 -19.39
N PRO A 64 -4.70 -8.18 -20.59
CA PRO A 64 -4.05 -9.32 -21.20
C PRO A 64 -2.58 -8.99 -21.52
N LEU A 65 -1.74 -10.02 -21.57
CA LEU A 65 -0.36 -9.87 -22.04
C LEU A 65 -0.35 -9.48 -23.52
N THR A 66 0.65 -8.70 -23.89
CA THR A 66 0.97 -8.40 -25.29
C THR A 66 2.24 -9.14 -25.70
N GLU A 67 2.57 -9.09 -26.98
CA GLU A 67 3.83 -9.59 -27.54
C GLU A 67 5.05 -8.72 -27.20
N LYS A 68 4.86 -7.57 -26.54
CA LYS A 68 5.92 -6.60 -26.27
C LYS A 68 6.53 -6.83 -24.90
N TRP A 69 7.84 -7.08 -24.88
CA TRP A 69 8.60 -7.36 -23.66
C TRP A 69 9.87 -6.51 -23.59
N LEU A 70 10.22 -6.10 -22.39
CA LEU A 70 11.56 -5.61 -22.05
C LEU A 70 12.34 -6.76 -21.43
N GLU A 71 13.54 -7.05 -21.94
CA GLU A 71 14.40 -8.10 -21.40
C GLU A 71 15.62 -7.50 -20.70
N VAL A 72 15.82 -7.90 -19.45
CA VAL A 72 17.04 -7.66 -18.69
C VAL A 72 17.83 -8.96 -18.73
N ILE A 73 19.08 -8.89 -19.19
CA ILE A 73 19.92 -10.07 -19.41
C ILE A 73 21.19 -9.91 -18.57
N GLY A 74 21.48 -10.92 -17.73
CA GLY A 74 22.71 -11.00 -16.96
C GLY A 74 22.88 -9.87 -15.94
N ALA A 75 21.82 -9.41 -15.30
CA ALA A 75 21.94 -8.36 -14.27
C ALA A 75 22.72 -8.89 -13.05
N GLU A 76 23.84 -8.22 -12.75
CA GLU A 76 24.80 -8.58 -11.71
C GLU A 76 25.14 -7.42 -10.76
N GLU A 77 24.43 -6.30 -10.87
CA GLU A 77 24.66 -5.14 -10.01
C GLU A 77 24.34 -5.47 -8.54
N ASN A 78 25.17 -4.99 -7.61
CA ASN A 78 25.07 -5.27 -6.17
C ASN A 78 25.02 -6.77 -5.83
N ASN A 79 23.89 -7.25 -5.31
CA ASN A 79 23.69 -8.63 -4.88
C ASN A 79 22.94 -9.48 -5.91
N LEU A 80 22.65 -8.94 -7.10
CA LEU A 80 22.01 -9.68 -8.18
C LEU A 80 22.90 -10.83 -8.67
N LYS A 81 22.28 -11.96 -9.01
CA LYS A 81 22.97 -13.21 -9.34
C LYS A 81 22.76 -13.59 -10.81
N LYS A 82 23.32 -12.80 -11.74
CA LYS A 82 23.17 -13.01 -13.19
C LYS A 82 21.70 -13.13 -13.60
N VAL A 83 20.87 -12.22 -13.10
CA VAL A 83 19.42 -12.30 -13.25
C VAL A 83 19.03 -12.01 -14.69
N ASN A 84 18.27 -12.92 -15.29
CA ASN A 84 17.58 -12.72 -16.56
C ASN A 84 16.08 -12.59 -16.28
N VAL A 85 15.45 -11.50 -16.71
CA VAL A 85 14.01 -11.30 -16.49
C VAL A 85 13.36 -10.61 -17.68
N LYS A 86 12.13 -11.02 -18.00
CA LYS A 86 11.29 -10.37 -19.01
C LYS A 86 10.16 -9.61 -18.31
N VAL A 87 10.00 -8.33 -18.66
CA VAL A 87 8.94 -7.46 -18.14
C VAL A 87 7.95 -7.17 -19.27
N PRO A 88 6.67 -7.55 -19.14
CA PRO A 88 5.67 -7.29 -20.18
C PRO A 88 5.33 -5.80 -20.24
N LEU A 89 5.23 -5.26 -21.45
CA LEU A 89 4.86 -3.88 -21.70
C LEU A 89 3.34 -3.72 -21.84
N GLY A 90 2.83 -2.52 -21.50
CA GLY A 90 1.40 -2.18 -21.60
C GLY A 90 0.53 -2.61 -20.41
N ILE A 91 1.11 -3.29 -19.41
CA ILE A 91 0.42 -3.70 -18.19
C ILE A 91 1.00 -3.04 -16.94
N PHE A 92 0.24 -3.07 -15.84
CA PHE A 92 0.73 -2.62 -14.54
C PHE A 92 1.54 -3.75 -13.90
N THR A 93 2.86 -3.66 -13.96
CA THR A 93 3.79 -4.67 -13.42
C THR A 93 4.35 -4.20 -12.08
N CYS A 94 4.27 -5.05 -11.05
CA CYS A 94 4.89 -4.79 -9.75
C CYS A 94 6.14 -5.65 -9.55
N VAL A 95 7.26 -5.02 -9.20
CA VAL A 95 8.45 -5.72 -8.68
C VAL A 95 8.35 -5.75 -7.16
N THR A 96 8.28 -6.95 -6.57
CA THR A 96 8.06 -7.15 -5.12
C THR A 96 9.12 -8.07 -4.51
N GLY A 97 9.20 -8.10 -3.18
CA GLY A 97 10.23 -8.84 -2.43
C GLY A 97 10.67 -8.10 -1.16
N VAL A 98 11.34 -8.81 -0.25
CA VAL A 98 11.80 -8.28 1.06
C VAL A 98 12.85 -7.17 0.91
N SER A 99 13.06 -6.36 1.95
CA SER A 99 14.14 -5.37 1.96
C SER A 99 15.50 -6.05 1.70
N GLY A 100 16.36 -5.41 0.90
CA GLY A 100 17.65 -5.99 0.48
C GLY A 100 17.58 -7.06 -0.62
N SER A 101 16.40 -7.40 -1.16
CA SER A 101 16.28 -8.42 -2.21
C SER A 101 16.75 -8.00 -3.61
N GLY A 102 17.32 -6.80 -3.78
CA GLY A 102 17.80 -6.30 -5.07
C GLY A 102 16.75 -5.64 -5.98
N LYS A 103 15.61 -5.16 -5.44
CA LYS A 103 14.57 -4.48 -6.25
C LYS A 103 14.95 -3.09 -6.75
N SER A 104 15.86 -2.41 -6.04
CA SER A 104 16.32 -1.05 -6.35
C SER A 104 17.70 -1.03 -7.01
N SER A 105 18.31 -2.20 -7.15
CA SER A 105 19.57 -2.43 -7.88
C SER A 105 19.28 -2.50 -9.38
#